data_AF-A0A137SQI7-F1
#
_entry.id   AF-A0A137SQI7-F1
#
_cell.length_a   1.000
_cell.length_b   1.000
_cell.length_c   1.000
_cell.angle_alpha   90.00
_cell.angle_beta   90.00
_cell.angle_gamma   90.00
#
_symmetry.space_group_name_H-M   'P 1'
#
loop_
_entity.id
_entity.type
_entity.pdbx_description
1 polymer ?
#
loop_
_entity_poly.entity_id
_entity_poly.type
_entity_poly.pdbx_seq_one_letter_code
_entity_poly.pdbx_strand_id
1 'polypeptide(L)'
;MNMKAKKSVLLIVLAFLSVLSVLALINYYYDPFGVFDKKDGWYSYRMTRNPRTAKISYLNRHNKDYNAYVLGSSGSSPLVKESLDKASGKSFYNLFYYGADMKDVLDTFNYIVKNYKVDEVLLPITFSFAEEYDKGEDDLHYKMKPELSGKSSWQFYKDYIFADPLYANDMRRSYKKKTYLPQVYDVFLEESGNYDKRLRDIEGIGSREDYLKKYPDFQWKKPALKLKYMKEFFRDLKKVVDTCEEKNITYKIFMYPLYKTSYESYDPKELEEFFRELTKISDFYDFTYSSISEDPRFFYDTAHYRNDVGDMMIRKIYGGDGYIAKDFGKLVKKNQVYKIERPKIESEDQKIKVFMLHHIDKDAINAATITRGKLEELLKLIRDKDYHCLSLGEIRSYVEDGVDIPQKSVLLTFDDGYLSNYKIVYPLLKKYGLRAVFCPIGSSIGKDTYKDTGEKIIPHYSLDEIKEMAKSGIIEFASHGYDIHQSEKFEKGQCRPSILKLDSETEDQYIAYIKKDFEEFKKLEDVLGYKIRAMAYPLGEHDGLSDVLVREAGIDQTFTTVEGDSVIIKGLRQSMFALNRINIYEDLDLSVLLK
;
A
#
# COMPACT_ATOMS: atom_id res chain seq x y z
N MET A 1 28.95 29.61 57.12
CA MET A 1 27.94 28.54 56.88
C MET A 1 28.02 27.49 57.99
N ASN A 2 26.93 27.33 58.75
CA ASN A 2 26.80 26.35 59.84
C ASN A 2 26.99 24.91 59.30
N MET A 3 27.59 24.00 60.08
CA MET A 3 27.91 22.62 59.65
C MET A 3 26.65 21.84 59.20
N LYS A 4 25.51 22.12 59.82
CA LYS A 4 24.19 21.60 59.40
C LYS A 4 23.79 22.11 58.01
N ALA A 5 24.02 23.39 57.71
CA ALA A 5 23.72 23.96 56.40
C ALA A 5 24.59 23.37 55.28
N LYS A 6 25.87 23.10 55.53
CA LYS A 6 26.74 22.39 54.58
C LYS A 6 26.25 20.96 54.28
N LYS A 7 25.81 20.22 55.32
CA LYS A 7 25.22 18.89 55.16
C LYS A 7 23.90 18.92 54.38
N SER A 8 23.02 19.87 54.67
CA SER A 8 21.75 20.04 53.95
C SER A 8 21.96 20.40 52.48
N VAL A 9 22.88 21.32 52.16
CA VAL A 9 23.23 21.65 50.77
C VAL A 9 23.80 20.42 50.04
N LEU A 10 24.69 19.67 50.69
CA LEU A 10 25.25 18.45 50.10
C LEU A 10 24.17 17.39 49.82
N LEU A 11 23.22 17.19 50.74
CA LEU A 11 22.09 16.28 50.55
C LEU A 11 21.20 16.68 49.37
N ILE A 12 20.92 17.98 49.21
CA ILE A 12 20.15 18.50 48.08
C ILE A 12 20.89 18.24 46.75
N VAL A 13 22.20 18.51 46.71
CA VAL A 13 23.03 18.25 45.53
C VAL A 13 23.05 16.76 45.19
N LEU A 14 23.21 15.88 46.17
CA LEU A 14 23.20 14.42 45.97
C LEU A 14 21.83 13.92 45.49
N ALA A 15 20.73 14.44 46.06
CA ALA A 15 19.38 14.09 45.62
C ALA A 15 19.13 14.54 44.16
N PHE A 16 19.56 15.76 43.81
CA PHE A 16 19.46 16.26 42.45
C PHE A 16 20.29 15.42 41.46
N LEU A 17 21.53 15.08 41.82
CA LEU A 17 22.38 14.21 41.02
C LEU A 17 21.80 12.79 40.88
N SER A 18 21.14 12.26 41.90
CA SER A 18 20.49 10.94 41.82
C SER A 18 19.32 10.99 40.83
N VAL A 19 18.49 12.03 40.88
CA VAL A 19 17.37 12.22 39.92
C VAL A 19 17.91 12.34 38.50
N LEU A 20 18.94 13.15 38.27
CA LEU A 20 19.58 13.26 36.95
C LEU A 20 20.18 11.94 36.48
N SER A 21 20.79 11.17 37.39
CA SER A 21 21.36 9.85 37.06
C SER A 21 20.26 8.85 36.69
N VAL A 22 19.15 8.83 37.43
CA VAL A 22 17.99 7.97 37.11
C VAL A 22 17.38 8.37 35.77
N LEU A 23 17.23 9.67 35.50
CA LEU A 23 16.74 10.16 34.21
C LEU A 23 17.64 9.72 33.06
N ALA A 24 18.95 9.93 33.20
CA ALA A 24 19.94 9.51 32.22
C ALA A 24 19.90 8.00 31.97
N LEU A 25 19.81 7.20 33.03
CA LEU A 25 19.71 5.75 32.93
C LEU A 25 18.42 5.31 32.22
N ILE A 26 17.27 5.96 32.48
CA ILE A 26 16.01 5.65 31.80
C ILE A 26 16.13 5.94 30.30
N ASN A 27 16.57 7.14 29.92
CA ASN A 27 16.67 7.52 28.51
C ASN A 27 17.71 6.69 27.76
N TYR A 28 18.85 6.41 28.40
CA TYR A 28 19.83 5.48 27.84
C TYR A 28 19.25 4.07 27.72
N TYR A 29 18.51 3.59 28.73
CA TYR A 29 17.97 2.23 28.74
C TYR A 29 16.96 2.03 27.60
N TYR A 30 15.94 2.86 27.51
CA TYR A 30 14.87 2.72 26.53
C TYR A 30 15.30 3.17 25.13
N ASP A 31 16.12 4.22 25.03
CA ASP A 31 16.57 4.82 23.78
C ASP A 31 15.43 5.03 22.76
N PRO A 32 14.42 5.87 23.09
CA PRO A 32 13.22 6.00 22.28
C PRO A 32 13.46 6.60 20.88
N PHE A 33 14.64 7.20 20.65
CA PHE A 33 15.03 7.82 19.39
C PHE A 33 16.09 7.02 18.62
N GLY A 34 16.60 5.91 19.18
CA GLY A 34 17.64 5.10 18.54
C GLY A 34 19.00 5.79 18.45
N VAL A 35 19.34 6.61 19.43
CA VAL A 35 20.54 7.45 19.49
C VAL A 35 21.77 6.66 19.92
N PHE A 36 21.61 5.68 20.80
CA PHE A 36 22.70 5.00 21.49
C PHE A 36 23.08 3.65 20.86
N ASP A 37 22.69 3.42 19.61
CA ASP A 37 23.07 2.26 18.80
C ASP A 37 22.92 0.93 19.57
N LYS A 38 21.76 0.69 20.20
CA LYS A 38 21.49 -0.51 21.01
C LYS A 38 21.16 -1.76 20.20
N LYS A 39 21.68 -2.93 20.62
CA LYS A 39 21.57 -4.24 19.90
C LYS A 39 20.14 -4.77 19.80
N ASP A 40 19.38 -4.52 20.84
CA ASP A 40 17.97 -4.76 20.99
C ASP A 40 17.18 -3.49 20.61
N GLY A 41 16.17 -3.63 19.74
CA GLY A 41 15.45 -2.45 19.29
C GLY A 41 14.18 -2.70 18.51
N TRP A 42 13.16 -1.91 18.86
CA TRP A 42 12.00 -1.65 18.01
C TRP A 42 12.36 -0.47 17.11
N TYR A 43 13.10 -0.74 16.03
CA TYR A 43 13.60 0.30 15.14
C TYR A 43 12.45 1.03 14.44
N SER A 44 11.35 0.36 14.14
CA SER A 44 10.18 0.99 13.52
C SER A 44 9.63 2.13 14.38
N TYR A 45 9.56 1.93 15.70
CA TYR A 45 9.18 2.99 16.63
C TYR A 45 10.17 4.15 16.64
N ARG A 46 11.47 3.83 16.72
CA ARG A 46 12.54 4.82 16.76
C ARG A 46 12.60 5.63 15.46
N MET A 47 12.41 4.98 14.30
CA MET A 47 12.35 5.62 12.98
C MET A 47 11.13 6.51 12.85
N THR A 48 9.98 6.10 13.42
CA THR A 48 8.78 6.94 13.47
C THR A 48 9.00 8.21 14.31
N ARG A 49 9.82 8.11 15.36
CA ARG A 49 10.15 9.27 16.21
C ARG A 49 11.21 10.18 15.59
N ASN A 50 12.28 9.63 15.05
CA ASN A 50 13.34 10.38 14.37
C ASN A 50 14.05 9.47 13.34
N PRO A 51 13.69 9.55 12.05
CA PRO A 51 14.30 8.70 11.02
C PRO A 51 15.73 9.12 10.69
N ARG A 52 16.13 10.39 10.89
CA ARG A 52 17.50 10.87 10.66
C ARG A 52 18.51 10.16 11.55
N THR A 53 18.13 9.95 12.81
CA THR A 53 18.97 9.23 13.76
C THR A 53 18.77 7.71 13.67
N ALA A 54 17.53 7.23 13.80
CA ALA A 54 17.29 5.79 13.96
C ALA A 54 17.65 4.96 12.72
N LYS A 55 17.46 5.50 11.49
CA LYS A 55 17.84 4.77 10.27
C LYS A 55 19.36 4.65 10.13
N ILE A 56 20.13 5.66 10.51
CA ILE A 56 21.59 5.57 10.53
C ILE A 56 22.05 4.55 11.57
N SER A 57 21.44 4.56 12.75
CA SER A 57 21.72 3.57 13.80
C SER A 57 21.39 2.13 13.39
N TYR A 58 20.37 1.93 12.56
CA TYR A 58 20.09 0.65 11.92
C TYR A 58 21.19 0.29 10.90
N LEU A 59 21.47 1.18 9.93
CA LEU A 59 22.46 0.95 8.88
C LEU A 59 23.89 0.74 9.40
N ASN A 60 24.27 1.34 10.53
CA ASN A 60 25.57 1.09 11.15
C ASN A 60 25.82 -0.40 11.44
N ARG A 61 24.76 -1.21 11.57
CA ARG A 61 24.85 -2.67 11.71
C ARG A 61 24.51 -3.44 10.44
N HIS A 62 23.63 -2.89 9.62
CA HIS A 62 23.05 -3.55 8.46
C HIS A 62 23.59 -3.05 7.12
N ASN A 63 24.62 -2.20 7.10
CA ASN A 63 25.16 -1.62 5.87
C ASN A 63 25.68 -2.65 4.87
N LYS A 64 26.01 -3.87 5.31
CA LYS A 64 26.43 -4.97 4.43
C LYS A 64 25.27 -5.60 3.65
N ASP A 65 24.04 -5.37 4.10
CA ASP A 65 22.83 -5.92 3.49
C ASP A 65 22.40 -5.08 2.27
N TYR A 66 23.00 -3.91 2.07
CA TYR A 66 22.63 -2.94 1.04
C TYR A 66 23.86 -2.46 0.27
N ASN A 67 23.65 -2.13 -0.99
CA ASN A 67 24.65 -1.44 -1.83
C ASN A 67 24.04 -0.31 -2.65
N ALA A 68 22.75 -0.03 -2.49
CA ALA A 68 22.08 1.08 -3.13
C ALA A 68 21.15 1.81 -2.16
N TYR A 69 20.95 3.12 -2.35
CA TYR A 69 20.24 3.95 -1.38
C TYR A 69 19.32 4.96 -2.05
N VAL A 70 18.14 5.15 -1.48
CA VAL A 70 17.23 6.25 -1.84
C VAL A 70 17.43 7.38 -0.84
N LEU A 71 17.82 8.57 -1.31
CA LEU A 71 18.04 9.74 -0.46
C LEU A 71 17.05 10.85 -0.83
N GLY A 72 16.21 11.25 0.12
CA GLY A 72 15.22 12.30 -0.12
C GLY A 72 14.27 12.52 1.04
N SER A 73 13.11 13.13 0.76
CA SER A 73 12.07 13.44 1.75
C SER A 73 10.98 12.36 1.78
N SER A 74 9.91 12.55 2.56
CA SER A 74 8.78 11.60 2.67
C SER A 74 8.09 11.26 1.35
N GLY A 75 8.21 12.12 0.32
CA GLY A 75 7.79 11.82 -1.05
C GLY A 75 8.56 10.66 -1.71
N SER A 76 9.68 10.23 -1.13
CA SER A 76 10.46 9.07 -1.58
C SER A 76 9.92 7.75 -1.04
N SER A 77 9.02 7.80 -0.05
CA SER A 77 8.49 6.59 0.60
C SER A 77 7.84 5.57 -0.34
N PRO A 78 7.19 5.93 -1.47
CA PRO A 78 6.57 4.96 -2.38
C PRO A 78 7.56 4.25 -3.30
N LEU A 79 8.86 4.57 -3.24
CA LEU A 79 9.91 3.80 -3.90
C LEU A 79 10.24 2.57 -3.05
N VAL A 80 9.45 1.52 -3.23
CA VAL A 80 9.49 0.31 -2.40
C VAL A 80 10.74 -0.51 -2.73
N LYS A 81 11.46 -0.96 -1.67
CA LYS A 81 12.67 -1.78 -1.79
C LYS A 81 12.50 -2.96 -2.75
N GLU A 82 11.44 -3.75 -2.60
CA GLU A 82 11.22 -4.95 -3.42
C GLU A 82 11.16 -4.62 -4.92
N SER A 83 10.41 -3.58 -5.31
CA SER A 83 10.30 -3.13 -6.69
C SER A 83 11.64 -2.61 -7.24
N LEU A 84 12.38 -1.85 -6.43
CA LEU A 84 13.71 -1.34 -6.80
C LEU A 84 14.73 -2.46 -6.98
N ASP A 85 14.80 -3.38 -6.03
CA ASP A 85 15.73 -4.51 -6.06
C ASP A 85 15.49 -5.37 -7.29
N LYS A 86 14.22 -5.69 -7.57
CA LYS A 86 13.82 -6.45 -8.75
C LYS A 86 14.20 -5.74 -10.05
N ALA A 87 13.99 -4.43 -10.15
CA ALA A 87 14.22 -3.68 -11.39
C ALA A 87 15.71 -3.38 -11.65
N SER A 88 16.49 -3.19 -10.60
CA SER A 88 17.91 -2.79 -10.69
C SER A 88 18.90 -3.95 -10.54
N GLY A 89 18.50 -5.05 -9.90
CA GLY A 89 19.41 -6.11 -9.45
C GLY A 89 20.33 -5.69 -8.29
N LYS A 90 20.02 -4.59 -7.61
CA LYS A 90 20.74 -4.08 -6.43
C LYS A 90 19.96 -4.36 -5.14
N SER A 91 20.58 -4.16 -3.99
CA SER A 91 19.89 -4.18 -2.70
C SER A 91 19.76 -2.75 -2.16
N PHE A 92 18.56 -2.19 -2.29
CA PHE A 92 18.23 -0.85 -1.88
C PHE A 92 17.86 -0.76 -0.40
N TYR A 93 18.21 0.36 0.23
CA TYR A 93 17.59 0.83 1.47
C TYR A 93 17.00 2.23 1.26
N ASN A 94 15.74 2.44 1.67
CA ASN A 94 15.08 3.72 1.52
C ASN A 94 15.39 4.64 2.72
N LEU A 95 16.37 5.52 2.55
CA LEU A 95 16.92 6.40 3.59
C LEU A 95 16.30 7.81 3.55
N PHE A 96 15.01 7.90 3.24
CA PHE A 96 14.31 9.18 3.30
C PHE A 96 14.05 9.65 4.74
N TYR A 97 13.90 10.98 4.92
CA TYR A 97 13.51 11.61 6.18
C TYR A 97 12.24 12.47 6.08
N TYR A 98 11.58 12.71 7.21
CA TYR A 98 10.47 13.66 7.31
C TYR A 98 10.97 15.08 6.98
N GLY A 99 10.33 15.72 6.00
CA GLY A 99 10.66 17.10 5.62
C GLY A 99 12.14 17.31 5.28
N ALA A 100 12.80 16.30 4.70
CA ALA A 100 14.20 16.42 4.32
C ALA A 100 14.41 17.56 3.32
N ASP A 101 15.49 18.31 3.51
CA ASP A 101 15.99 19.26 2.53
C ASP A 101 17.27 18.73 1.83
N MET A 102 17.88 19.57 0.98
CA MET A 102 19.08 19.15 0.24
C MET A 102 20.34 19.07 1.11
N LYS A 103 20.37 19.78 2.24
CA LYS A 103 21.48 19.70 3.20
C LYS A 103 21.45 18.36 3.93
N ASP A 104 20.28 17.91 4.37
CA ASP A 104 20.08 16.56 4.92
C ASP A 104 20.59 15.49 3.94
N VAL A 105 20.19 15.60 2.67
CA VAL A 105 20.60 14.64 1.63
C VAL A 105 22.12 14.66 1.43
N LEU A 106 22.75 15.82 1.35
CA LEU A 106 24.20 15.94 1.17
C LEU A 106 24.98 15.35 2.36
N ASP A 107 24.57 15.65 3.59
CA ASP A 107 25.24 15.17 4.80
C ASP A 107 25.14 13.65 4.92
N THR A 108 23.94 13.11 4.71
CA THR A 108 23.71 11.66 4.69
C THR A 108 24.49 10.99 3.56
N PHE A 109 24.46 11.55 2.35
CA PHE A 109 25.22 11.04 1.20
C PHE A 109 26.72 10.95 1.52
N ASN A 110 27.32 12.02 2.02
CA ASN A 110 28.73 12.05 2.38
C ASN A 110 29.08 11.00 3.44
N TYR A 111 28.19 10.82 4.43
CA TYR A 111 28.37 9.80 5.45
C TYR A 111 28.31 8.38 4.87
N ILE A 112 27.29 8.05 4.08
CA ILE A 112 27.17 6.69 3.53
C ILE A 112 28.30 6.37 2.55
N VAL A 113 28.72 7.32 1.72
CA VAL A 113 29.82 7.13 0.76
C VAL A 113 31.16 6.94 1.47
N LYS A 114 31.32 7.53 2.65
CA LYS A 114 32.52 7.37 3.47
C LYS A 114 32.56 6.04 4.20
N ASN A 115 31.41 5.54 4.67
CA ASN A 115 31.36 4.44 5.64
C ASN A 115 30.83 3.12 5.07
N TYR A 116 30.05 3.15 3.98
CA TYR A 116 29.35 2.01 3.42
C TYR A 116 29.78 1.71 1.98
N LYS A 117 29.35 0.55 1.47
CA LYS A 117 29.44 0.25 0.04
C LYS A 117 28.27 0.91 -0.69
N VAL A 118 28.56 1.76 -1.67
CA VAL A 118 27.54 2.48 -2.45
C VAL A 118 27.81 2.28 -3.93
N ASP A 119 27.03 1.40 -4.56
CA ASP A 119 27.05 1.17 -6.00
C ASP A 119 26.10 2.13 -6.73
N GLU A 120 24.94 2.44 -6.12
CA GLU A 120 23.91 3.28 -6.74
C GLU A 120 23.16 4.17 -5.73
N VAL A 121 22.84 5.39 -6.14
CA VAL A 121 22.01 6.32 -5.35
C VAL A 121 20.86 6.88 -6.18
N LEU A 122 19.65 6.80 -5.63
CA LEU A 122 18.47 7.48 -6.16
C LEU A 122 18.24 8.78 -5.41
N LEU A 123 18.03 9.86 -6.18
CA LEU A 123 17.79 11.22 -5.69
C LEU A 123 16.39 11.70 -6.11
N PRO A 124 15.32 11.17 -5.47
CA PRO A 124 13.98 11.76 -5.54
C PRO A 124 13.98 13.17 -4.92
N ILE A 125 13.85 14.18 -5.76
CA ILE A 125 13.80 15.59 -5.38
C ILE A 125 12.43 16.20 -5.70
N THR A 126 12.13 17.34 -5.07
CA THR A 126 10.96 18.16 -5.41
C THR A 126 11.23 19.63 -5.07
N PHE A 127 10.28 20.51 -5.40
CA PHE A 127 10.38 21.94 -5.17
C PHE A 127 10.51 22.32 -3.68
N SER A 128 9.94 21.52 -2.77
CA SER A 128 10.04 21.74 -1.31
C SER A 128 11.47 21.77 -0.78
N PHE A 129 12.42 21.15 -1.46
CA PHE A 129 13.84 21.20 -1.09
C PHE A 129 14.47 22.59 -1.27
N ALA A 130 13.80 23.49 -2.00
CA ALA A 130 14.19 24.88 -2.17
C ALA A 130 13.27 25.86 -1.41
N GLU A 131 12.26 25.38 -0.67
CA GLU A 131 11.41 26.22 0.19
C GLU A 131 12.08 26.56 1.52
N GLU A 132 12.79 25.57 2.07
CA GLU A 132 13.49 25.62 3.36
C GLU A 132 14.88 25.00 3.24
N TYR A 133 15.78 25.34 4.16
CA TYR A 133 17.16 24.86 4.15
C TYR A 133 17.74 24.85 5.58
N ASP A 134 18.39 23.73 5.95
CA ASP A 134 19.04 23.44 7.24
C ASP A 134 18.14 23.72 8.45
N LYS A 135 16.95 23.09 8.46
CA LYS A 135 15.93 23.25 9.52
C LYS A 135 15.71 21.99 10.37
N GLY A 136 15.11 22.18 11.55
CA GLY A 136 14.62 21.09 12.43
C GLY A 136 15.59 20.68 13.54
N GLU A 137 16.82 21.19 13.53
CA GLU A 137 17.90 20.72 14.41
C GLU A 137 17.75 21.08 15.90
N ASP A 138 16.80 21.95 16.23
CA ASP A 138 16.43 22.25 17.62
C ASP A 138 15.42 21.24 18.20
N ASP A 139 14.81 20.40 17.35
CA ASP A 139 13.81 19.40 17.73
C ASP A 139 14.42 17.98 17.76
N LEU A 140 14.23 17.25 18.87
CA LEU A 140 14.68 15.87 19.05
C LEU A 140 14.15 14.91 17.96
N HIS A 141 13.02 15.23 17.34
CA HIS A 141 12.41 14.46 16.26
C HIS A 141 13.12 14.63 14.90
N TYR A 142 13.94 15.67 14.75
CA TYR A 142 14.59 16.03 13.49
C TYR A 142 16.11 16.18 13.61
N LYS A 143 16.70 16.12 14.81
CA LYS A 143 18.16 16.14 14.97
C LYS A 143 18.83 14.98 14.24
N MET A 144 19.88 15.31 13.50
CA MET A 144 20.76 14.38 12.82
C MET A 144 22.00 14.06 13.67
N LYS A 145 22.50 12.81 13.57
CA LYS A 145 23.68 12.39 14.37
C LYS A 145 24.90 13.27 14.05
N PRO A 146 25.76 13.57 15.05
CA PRO A 146 26.94 14.43 14.90
C PRO A 146 27.89 13.97 13.79
N GLU A 147 27.98 12.66 13.57
CA GLU A 147 28.84 12.08 12.53
C GLU A 147 28.40 12.45 11.10
N LEU A 148 27.13 12.86 10.94
CA LEU A 148 26.56 13.33 9.67
C LEU A 148 26.58 14.86 9.59
N SER A 149 26.02 15.52 10.61
CA SER A 149 25.83 16.98 10.60
C SER A 149 27.10 17.78 10.85
N GLY A 150 28.15 17.15 11.40
CA GLY A 150 29.38 17.81 11.83
C GLY A 150 29.21 18.68 13.09
N LYS A 151 28.06 18.58 13.76
CA LYS A 151 27.74 19.37 14.97
C LYS A 151 28.33 18.75 16.24
N SER A 152 28.18 19.45 17.36
CA SER A 152 28.75 19.04 18.65
C SER A 152 28.16 17.72 19.16
N SER A 153 29.01 16.68 19.27
CA SER A 153 28.62 15.40 19.86
C SER A 153 28.14 15.55 21.30
N TRP A 154 28.81 16.40 22.10
CA TRP A 154 28.42 16.61 23.49
C TRP A 154 26.99 17.16 23.62
N GLN A 155 26.65 18.20 22.84
CA GLN A 155 25.31 18.80 22.92
C GLN A 155 24.24 17.82 22.45
N PHE A 156 24.49 17.12 21.34
CA PHE A 156 23.56 16.12 20.80
C PHE A 156 23.23 15.03 21.83
N TYR A 157 24.23 14.35 22.40
CA TYR A 157 23.98 13.28 23.37
C TYR A 157 23.40 13.82 24.69
N LYS A 158 23.77 15.04 25.10
CA LYS A 158 23.19 15.71 26.27
C LYS A 158 21.68 15.93 26.11
N ASP A 159 21.24 16.38 24.93
CA ASP A 159 19.82 16.63 24.65
C ASP A 159 18.99 15.34 24.78
N TYR A 160 19.52 14.20 24.34
CA TYR A 160 18.82 12.91 24.42
C TYR A 160 18.91 12.23 25.80
N ILE A 161 20.07 12.25 26.45
CA ILE A 161 20.25 11.59 27.76
C ILE A 161 19.39 12.28 28.83
N PHE A 162 19.15 13.58 28.71
CA PHE A 162 18.30 14.37 29.60
C PHE A 162 16.95 14.76 28.97
N ALA A 163 16.53 14.09 27.89
CA ALA A 163 15.21 14.28 27.31
C ALA A 163 14.08 13.96 28.30
N ASP A 164 12.88 14.46 28.04
CA ASP A 164 11.71 14.21 28.88
C ASP A 164 11.48 12.68 29.04
N PRO A 165 11.46 12.13 30.27
CA PRO A 165 11.26 10.69 30.49
C PRO A 165 9.89 10.19 30.01
N LEU A 166 8.95 11.09 29.68
CA LEU A 166 7.70 10.74 29.01
C LEU A 166 7.92 10.06 27.67
N TYR A 167 9.02 10.31 26.95
CA TYR A 167 9.34 9.58 25.71
C TYR A 167 9.59 8.09 25.96
N ALA A 168 10.33 7.76 27.03
CA ALA A 168 10.58 6.38 27.43
C ALA A 168 9.29 5.70 27.92
N ASN A 169 8.48 6.41 28.71
CA ASN A 169 7.19 5.90 29.16
C ASN A 169 6.21 5.71 27.98
N ASP A 170 6.21 6.61 27.00
CA ASP A 170 5.40 6.48 25.79
C ASP A 170 5.79 5.24 25.00
N MET A 171 7.09 5.02 24.74
CA MET A 171 7.56 3.81 24.07
C MET A 171 7.08 2.54 24.77
N ARG A 172 7.16 2.48 26.11
CA ARG A 172 6.68 1.35 26.90
C ARG A 172 5.16 1.17 26.81
N ARG A 173 4.39 2.26 26.76
CA ARG A 173 2.93 2.21 26.61
C ARG A 173 2.53 1.77 25.20
N SER A 174 3.21 2.28 24.19
CA SER A 174 3.04 1.93 22.79
C SER A 174 3.37 0.47 22.54
N TYR A 175 4.42 -0.07 23.17
CA TYR A 175 4.76 -1.50 23.05
C TYR A 175 3.62 -2.42 23.52
N LYS A 176 2.84 -2.02 24.53
CA LYS A 176 1.68 -2.79 25.01
C LYS A 176 0.47 -2.71 24.08
N LYS A 177 0.44 -1.73 23.17
CA LYS A 177 -0.62 -1.52 22.19
C LYS A 177 -0.24 -2.00 20.80
N LYS A 178 0.95 -2.60 20.65
CA LYS A 178 1.47 -3.04 19.37
C LYS A 178 0.53 -4.07 18.78
N THR A 179 0.23 -3.91 17.49
CA THR A 179 -0.62 -4.81 16.70
C THR A 179 0.15 -5.31 15.49
N TYR A 180 -0.45 -6.20 14.73
CA TYR A 180 0.04 -6.67 13.44
C TYR A 180 0.09 -5.57 12.37
N LEU A 181 -0.93 -4.71 12.36
CA LEU A 181 -0.99 -3.54 11.48
C LEU A 181 -0.15 -2.39 12.04
N PRO A 182 0.41 -1.52 11.18
CA PRO A 182 1.17 -0.37 11.62
C PRO A 182 0.29 0.58 12.44
N GLN A 183 0.84 1.08 13.53
CA GLN A 183 0.24 2.09 14.38
C GLN A 183 0.93 3.43 14.16
N VAL A 184 0.33 4.51 14.65
CA VAL A 184 0.88 5.88 14.50
C VAL A 184 2.30 6.05 15.06
N TYR A 185 2.75 5.11 15.88
CA TYR A 185 4.05 5.14 16.52
C TYR A 185 5.07 4.18 15.91
N ASP A 186 4.72 3.35 14.92
CA ASP A 186 5.63 2.37 14.27
C ASP A 186 5.32 2.19 12.78
N VAL A 187 5.32 3.29 12.04
CA VAL A 187 4.92 3.36 10.63
C VAL A 187 6.00 2.90 9.64
N PHE A 188 7.15 2.40 10.09
CA PHE A 188 8.26 2.02 9.22
C PHE A 188 8.46 0.50 9.14
N LEU A 189 8.84 0.01 7.97
CA LEU A 189 9.43 -1.31 7.80
C LEU A 189 10.96 -1.19 7.98
N GLU A 190 11.49 -1.84 9.02
CA GLU A 190 12.87 -1.64 9.46
C GLU A 190 13.90 -2.05 8.39
N GLU A 191 13.64 -3.14 7.68
CA GLU A 191 14.54 -3.72 6.68
C GLU A 191 14.55 -2.99 5.34
N SER A 192 13.50 -2.22 5.04
CA SER A 192 13.43 -1.47 3.78
C SER A 192 13.61 0.03 3.97
N GLY A 193 13.37 0.53 5.18
CA GLY A 193 13.29 1.96 5.46
C GLY A 193 12.04 2.63 4.84
N ASN A 194 11.17 1.88 4.17
CA ASN A 194 9.89 2.36 3.64
C ASN A 194 8.86 2.54 4.77
N TYR A 195 7.81 3.33 4.51
CA TYR A 195 6.62 3.25 5.36
C TYR A 195 5.93 1.89 5.18
N ASP A 196 5.40 1.35 6.27
CA ASP A 196 4.42 0.27 6.21
C ASP A 196 3.08 0.85 5.75
N LYS A 197 2.76 0.61 4.48
CA LYS A 197 1.53 1.07 3.84
C LYS A 197 0.54 -0.06 3.60
N ARG A 198 0.74 -1.26 4.18
CA ARG A 198 -0.13 -2.43 3.92
C ARG A 198 -1.62 -2.10 4.11
N LEU A 199 -1.96 -1.37 5.17
CA LEU A 199 -3.34 -0.92 5.42
C LEU A 199 -3.82 0.17 4.42
N ARG A 200 -2.92 1.09 4.03
CA ARG A 200 -3.24 2.16 3.06
C ARG A 200 -3.33 1.63 1.63
N ASP A 201 -2.68 0.51 1.35
CA ASP A 201 -2.64 -0.15 0.05
C ASP A 201 -3.83 -1.08 -0.18
N ILE A 202 -4.74 -1.22 0.78
CA ILE A 202 -6.02 -1.93 0.60
C ILE A 202 -7.22 -1.00 0.78
N GLU A 203 -7.01 0.31 0.90
CA GLU A 203 -8.11 1.24 1.11
C GLU A 203 -9.04 1.31 -0.11
N GLY A 204 -10.35 1.23 0.12
CA GLY A 204 -11.35 1.34 -0.94
C GLY A 204 -11.24 2.68 -1.67
N ILE A 205 -11.00 2.60 -2.98
CA ILE A 205 -10.80 3.78 -3.86
C ILE A 205 -12.12 4.27 -4.46
N GLY A 206 -12.91 3.38 -5.05
CA GLY A 206 -14.22 3.70 -5.64
C GLY A 206 -14.20 4.77 -6.73
N SER A 207 -15.33 5.48 -6.85
CA SER A 207 -15.47 6.58 -7.80
C SER A 207 -14.69 7.82 -7.35
N ARG A 208 -14.29 8.68 -8.30
CA ARG A 208 -13.61 9.95 -8.00
C ARG A 208 -14.45 10.86 -7.09
N GLU A 209 -15.78 10.86 -7.28
CA GLU A 209 -16.71 11.66 -6.48
C GLU A 209 -16.74 11.19 -5.02
N ASP A 210 -16.91 9.88 -4.81
CA ASP A 210 -16.91 9.29 -3.47
C ASP A 210 -15.57 9.51 -2.76
N TYR A 211 -14.47 9.37 -3.49
CA TYR A 211 -13.13 9.62 -2.97
C TYR A 211 -12.95 11.07 -2.52
N LEU A 212 -13.37 12.04 -3.33
CA LEU A 212 -13.29 13.47 -2.98
C LEU A 212 -14.20 13.85 -1.80
N LYS A 213 -15.34 13.18 -1.65
CA LYS A 213 -16.23 13.35 -0.50
C LYS A 213 -15.59 12.80 0.78
N LYS A 214 -14.89 11.66 0.69
CA LYS A 214 -14.17 11.04 1.80
C LYS A 214 -12.91 11.84 2.20
N TYR A 215 -12.21 12.42 1.23
CA TYR A 215 -10.96 13.15 1.43
C TYR A 215 -11.08 14.60 0.89
N PRO A 216 -11.79 15.50 1.60
CA PRO A 216 -12.04 16.86 1.14
C PRO A 216 -10.77 17.71 1.01
N ASP A 217 -9.67 17.33 1.66
CA ASP A 217 -8.39 18.05 1.60
C ASP A 217 -7.82 18.14 0.17
N PHE A 218 -8.15 17.19 -0.71
CA PHE A 218 -7.77 17.23 -2.13
C PHE A 218 -8.49 18.34 -2.92
N GLN A 219 -9.52 18.96 -2.35
CA GLN A 219 -10.24 20.09 -2.95
C GLN A 219 -9.73 21.44 -2.46
N TRP A 220 -8.90 21.45 -1.41
CA TRP A 220 -8.41 22.68 -0.82
C TRP A 220 -7.29 23.31 -1.66
N LYS A 221 -7.43 24.63 -1.91
CA LYS A 221 -6.42 25.42 -2.59
C LYS A 221 -5.31 25.80 -1.61
N LYS A 222 -4.10 25.33 -1.87
CA LYS A 222 -2.92 25.62 -1.06
C LYS A 222 -2.49 27.09 -1.17
N PRO A 223 -1.91 27.70 -0.12
CA PRO A 223 -1.31 29.03 -0.19
C PRO A 223 -0.13 29.03 -1.15
N ALA A 224 0.19 30.20 -1.70
CA ALA A 224 1.34 30.34 -2.58
C ALA A 224 2.65 30.02 -1.83
N LEU A 225 3.48 29.17 -2.43
CA LEU A 225 4.80 28.76 -1.95
C LEU A 225 5.89 29.48 -2.75
N LYS A 226 7.08 29.59 -2.14
CA LYS A 226 8.22 30.34 -2.70
C LYS A 226 9.52 29.55 -2.58
N LEU A 227 10.28 29.47 -3.68
CA LEU A 227 11.55 28.75 -3.75
C LEU A 227 12.72 29.63 -3.29
N LYS A 228 12.78 29.94 -1.99
CA LYS A 228 13.72 30.90 -1.40
C LYS A 228 15.18 30.44 -1.42
N TYR A 229 15.43 29.14 -1.47
CA TYR A 229 16.76 28.52 -1.29
C TYR A 229 17.24 27.76 -2.53
N MET A 230 16.83 28.18 -3.74
CA MET A 230 17.29 27.55 -4.98
C MET A 230 18.82 27.51 -5.10
N LYS A 231 19.51 28.55 -4.65
CA LYS A 231 20.98 28.63 -4.73
C LYS A 231 21.65 27.55 -3.88
N GLU A 232 21.22 27.41 -2.63
CA GLU A 232 21.71 26.40 -1.69
C GLU A 232 21.39 24.99 -2.18
N PHE A 233 20.14 24.78 -2.62
CA PHE A 233 19.68 23.54 -3.23
C PHE A 233 20.60 23.09 -4.37
N PHE A 234 20.77 23.91 -5.41
CA PHE A 234 21.57 23.52 -6.58
C PHE A 234 23.05 23.38 -6.27
N ARG A 235 23.59 24.18 -5.34
CA ARG A 235 24.98 24.03 -4.88
C ARG A 235 25.20 22.65 -4.27
N ASP A 236 24.30 22.19 -3.40
CA ASP A 236 24.49 20.94 -2.68
C ASP A 236 24.12 19.72 -3.54
N LEU A 237 23.11 19.83 -4.40
CA LEU A 237 22.85 18.82 -5.42
C LEU A 237 24.06 18.61 -6.35
N LYS A 238 24.70 19.70 -6.79
CA LYS A 238 25.90 19.62 -7.63
C LYS A 238 27.03 18.86 -6.92
N LYS A 239 27.26 19.11 -5.62
CA LYS A 239 28.29 18.37 -4.85
C LYS A 239 28.03 16.86 -4.82
N VAL A 240 26.77 16.45 -4.64
CA VAL A 240 26.39 15.03 -4.68
C VAL A 240 26.73 14.44 -6.04
N VAL A 241 26.32 15.11 -7.12
CA VAL A 241 26.57 14.66 -8.50
C VAL A 241 28.06 14.57 -8.81
N ASP A 242 28.82 15.63 -8.51
CA ASP A 242 30.28 15.67 -8.74
C ASP A 242 30.96 14.51 -7.99
N THR A 243 30.56 14.25 -6.74
CA THR A 243 31.12 13.14 -5.94
C THR A 243 30.78 11.77 -6.54
N CYS A 244 29.56 11.59 -7.05
CA CYS A 244 29.17 10.36 -7.74
C CYS A 244 30.01 10.13 -9.01
N GLU A 245 30.21 11.16 -9.82
CA GLU A 245 31.06 11.11 -11.02
C GLU A 245 32.51 10.78 -10.65
N GLU A 246 33.09 11.46 -9.65
CA GLU A 246 34.47 11.23 -9.18
C GLU A 246 34.69 9.81 -8.65
N LYS A 247 33.70 9.24 -7.96
CA LYS A 247 33.79 7.91 -7.34
C LYS A 247 33.22 6.78 -8.19
N ASN A 248 32.75 7.06 -9.40
CA ASN A 248 32.05 6.09 -10.27
C ASN A 248 30.84 5.44 -9.58
N ILE A 249 30.08 6.20 -8.80
CA ILE A 249 28.82 5.77 -8.19
C ILE A 249 27.70 6.05 -9.20
N THR A 250 26.88 5.04 -9.49
CA THR A 250 25.71 5.24 -10.35
C THR A 250 24.71 6.14 -9.63
N TYR A 251 24.16 7.14 -10.31
CA TYR A 251 23.13 7.97 -9.70
C TYR A 251 21.99 8.26 -10.66
N LYS A 252 20.78 8.44 -10.12
CA LYS A 252 19.62 8.88 -10.91
C LYS A 252 18.87 9.96 -10.14
N ILE A 253 18.62 11.08 -10.83
CA ILE A 253 17.84 12.20 -10.30
C ILE A 253 16.45 12.14 -10.92
N PHE A 254 15.43 12.39 -10.11
CA PHE A 254 14.09 12.55 -10.63
C PHE A 254 13.23 13.43 -9.74
N MET A 255 12.35 14.18 -10.39
CA MET A 255 11.32 14.97 -9.73
C MET A 255 10.06 14.12 -9.61
N TYR A 256 9.60 13.86 -8.39
CA TYR A 256 8.45 13.00 -8.14
C TYR A 256 7.10 13.74 -8.32
N PRO A 257 5.98 13.02 -8.58
CA PRO A 257 4.70 13.64 -8.87
C PRO A 257 4.11 14.39 -7.68
N LEU A 258 3.48 15.53 -7.98
CA LEU A 258 2.68 16.29 -7.04
C LEU A 258 1.22 16.25 -7.48
N TYR A 259 0.30 16.18 -6.52
CA TYR A 259 -1.12 16.40 -6.82
C TYR A 259 -1.36 17.86 -7.22
N LYS A 260 -2.33 18.10 -8.09
CA LYS A 260 -2.54 19.40 -8.75
C LYS A 260 -2.54 20.60 -7.82
N THR A 261 -3.20 20.52 -6.66
CA THR A 261 -3.29 21.67 -5.73
C THR A 261 -1.95 22.01 -5.09
N SER A 262 -1.07 21.02 -4.90
CA SER A 262 0.31 21.25 -4.46
C SER A 262 1.14 21.85 -5.59
N TYR A 263 1.04 21.32 -6.80
CA TYR A 263 1.79 21.84 -7.95
C TYR A 263 1.41 23.30 -8.26
N GLU A 264 0.13 23.63 -8.21
CA GLU A 264 -0.42 24.96 -8.49
C GLU A 264 -0.09 26.02 -7.43
N SER A 265 0.44 25.63 -6.25
CA SER A 265 0.89 26.60 -5.25
C SER A 265 2.21 27.29 -5.59
N TYR A 266 2.98 26.80 -6.56
CA TYR A 266 4.24 27.41 -6.95
C TYR A 266 4.08 28.40 -8.10
N ASP A 267 4.92 29.43 -8.11
CA ASP A 267 5.00 30.40 -9.19
C ASP A 267 5.57 29.73 -10.47
N PRO A 268 4.84 29.74 -11.61
CA PRO A 268 5.31 29.13 -12.84
C PRO A 268 6.70 29.61 -13.29
N LYS A 269 7.06 30.88 -13.02
CA LYS A 269 8.38 31.42 -13.37
C LYS A 269 9.49 30.82 -12.51
N GLU A 270 9.22 30.59 -11.22
CA GLU A 270 10.16 29.92 -10.32
C GLU A 270 10.32 28.46 -10.72
N LEU A 271 9.25 27.78 -11.17
CA LEU A 271 9.34 26.42 -11.68
C LEU A 271 10.19 26.34 -12.96
N GLU A 272 9.98 27.24 -13.92
CA GLU A 272 10.78 27.32 -15.14
C GLU A 272 12.26 27.56 -14.84
N GLU A 273 12.56 28.46 -13.89
CA GLU A 273 13.92 28.69 -13.41
C GLU A 273 14.51 27.45 -12.75
N PHE A 274 13.77 26.79 -11.85
CA PHE A 274 14.22 25.57 -11.18
C PHE A 274 14.61 24.49 -12.19
N PHE A 275 13.74 24.18 -13.15
CA PHE A 275 14.07 23.18 -14.17
C PHE A 275 15.23 23.59 -15.05
N ARG A 276 15.34 24.88 -15.42
CA ARG A 276 16.48 25.39 -16.20
C ARG A 276 17.81 25.26 -15.46
N GLU A 277 17.83 25.46 -14.15
CA GLU A 277 19.04 25.24 -13.35
C GLU A 277 19.34 23.75 -13.18
N LEU A 278 18.30 22.92 -13.00
CA LEU A 278 18.46 21.46 -12.88
C LEU A 278 19.07 20.83 -14.15
N THR A 279 18.66 21.27 -15.35
CA THR A 279 19.24 20.76 -16.60
C THR A 279 20.73 21.05 -16.76
N LYS A 280 21.29 22.04 -16.07
CA LYS A 280 22.73 22.33 -16.11
C LYS A 280 23.56 21.32 -15.32
N ILE A 281 22.94 20.62 -14.36
CA ILE A 281 23.63 19.70 -13.45
C ILE A 281 23.74 18.30 -14.08
N SER A 282 22.61 17.71 -14.46
CA SER A 282 22.56 16.30 -14.88
C SER A 282 21.31 16.01 -15.73
N ASP A 283 21.31 14.84 -16.38
CA ASP A 283 20.08 14.18 -16.81
C ASP A 283 19.18 13.92 -15.59
N PHE A 284 17.87 14.03 -15.77
CA PHE A 284 16.87 13.69 -14.75
C PHE A 284 15.54 13.24 -15.37
N TYR A 285 14.74 12.49 -14.61
CA TYR A 285 13.36 12.21 -14.99
C TYR A 285 12.40 13.23 -14.35
N ASP A 286 11.49 13.78 -15.14
CA ASP A 286 10.41 14.62 -14.65
C ASP A 286 9.09 13.84 -14.60
N PHE A 287 8.57 13.63 -13.39
CA PHE A 287 7.24 13.08 -13.12
C PHE A 287 6.31 14.12 -12.49
N THR A 288 6.68 15.40 -12.41
CA THR A 288 6.00 16.38 -11.54
C THR A 288 4.53 16.57 -11.84
N TYR A 289 4.13 16.51 -13.11
CA TYR A 289 2.76 16.77 -13.53
C TYR A 289 2.35 15.91 -14.74
N SER A 290 1.20 15.22 -14.63
CA SER A 290 0.59 14.38 -15.67
C SER A 290 -0.88 14.11 -15.36
N SER A 291 -1.55 13.26 -16.15
CA SER A 291 -2.86 12.68 -15.84
C SER A 291 -2.96 12.10 -14.42
N ILE A 292 -1.87 11.54 -13.88
CA ILE A 292 -1.80 11.05 -12.50
C ILE A 292 -2.04 12.20 -11.50
N SER A 293 -1.45 13.37 -11.73
CA SER A 293 -1.55 14.54 -10.84
C SER A 293 -2.96 15.14 -10.76
N GLU A 294 -3.84 14.83 -11.72
CA GLU A 294 -5.22 15.32 -11.77
C GLU A 294 -6.20 14.45 -10.97
N ASP A 295 -5.85 13.19 -10.74
CA ASP A 295 -6.71 12.23 -10.05
C ASP A 295 -6.21 11.97 -8.61
N PRO A 296 -6.95 12.43 -7.59
CA PRO A 296 -6.54 12.28 -6.18
C PRO A 296 -6.44 10.82 -5.74
N ARG A 297 -7.05 9.88 -6.47
CA ARG A 297 -7.02 8.45 -6.15
C ARG A 297 -5.63 7.85 -6.29
N PHE A 298 -4.71 8.47 -7.02
CA PHE A 298 -3.30 8.06 -7.10
C PHE A 298 -2.43 8.53 -5.93
N PHE A 299 -3.02 9.22 -4.95
CA PHE A 299 -2.33 9.84 -3.84
C PHE A 299 -2.92 9.42 -2.48
N TYR A 300 -2.06 9.24 -1.48
CA TYR A 300 -2.47 9.05 -0.09
C TYR A 300 -2.92 10.36 0.57
N ASP A 301 -2.32 11.47 0.14
CA ASP A 301 -2.64 12.85 0.50
C ASP A 301 -2.08 13.79 -0.59
N THR A 302 -2.30 15.09 -0.49
CA THR A 302 -1.88 16.07 -1.51
C THR A 302 -0.37 16.14 -1.80
N ALA A 303 0.49 15.51 -0.99
CA ALA A 303 1.95 15.50 -1.15
C ALA A 303 2.54 14.10 -1.40
N HIS A 304 1.84 13.02 -1.03
CA HIS A 304 2.36 11.66 -1.11
C HIS A 304 1.58 10.81 -2.12
N TYR A 305 2.25 10.41 -3.21
CA TYR A 305 1.73 9.48 -4.21
C TYR A 305 1.73 8.03 -3.71
N ARG A 306 0.94 7.18 -4.37
CA ARG A 306 0.80 5.76 -4.02
C ARG A 306 1.98 4.90 -4.44
N ASN A 307 2.13 3.75 -3.78
CA ASN A 307 3.14 2.76 -4.11
C ASN A 307 3.04 2.31 -5.59
N ASP A 308 1.83 2.19 -6.15
CA ASP A 308 1.65 1.87 -7.57
C ASP A 308 2.19 2.96 -8.51
N VAL A 309 2.12 4.23 -8.11
CA VAL A 309 2.76 5.33 -8.85
C VAL A 309 4.28 5.23 -8.74
N GLY A 310 4.80 4.85 -7.57
CA GLY A 310 6.21 4.51 -7.39
C GLY A 310 6.67 3.39 -8.32
N ASP A 311 5.88 2.31 -8.45
CA ASP A 311 6.16 1.21 -9.38
C ASP A 311 6.19 1.71 -10.84
N MET A 312 5.27 2.57 -11.25
CA MET A 312 5.29 3.18 -12.58
C MET A 312 6.57 4.00 -12.82
N MET A 313 7.03 4.75 -11.82
CA MET A 313 8.29 5.49 -11.90
C MET A 313 9.50 4.55 -12.04
N ILE A 314 9.55 3.49 -11.24
CA ILE A 314 10.63 2.49 -11.28
C ILE A 314 10.70 1.84 -12.67
N ARG A 315 9.55 1.40 -13.23
CA ARG A 315 9.48 0.87 -14.59
C ARG A 315 9.94 1.88 -15.64
N LYS A 316 9.57 3.16 -15.50
CA LYS A 316 10.01 4.21 -16.43
C LYS A 316 11.53 4.43 -16.39
N ILE A 317 12.14 4.28 -15.22
CA ILE A 317 13.56 4.54 -14.97
C ILE A 317 14.45 3.35 -15.37
N TYR A 318 14.05 2.13 -15.03
CA TYR A 318 14.84 0.90 -15.22
C TYR A 318 14.35 0.01 -16.35
N GLY A 319 13.17 0.28 -16.91
CA GLY A 319 12.44 -0.64 -17.77
C GLY A 319 11.65 -1.67 -16.97
N GLY A 320 10.87 -2.49 -17.66
CA GLY A 320 10.05 -3.56 -17.08
C GLY A 320 8.62 -3.53 -17.61
N ASP A 321 7.91 -4.63 -17.36
CA ASP A 321 6.53 -4.82 -17.81
C ASP A 321 5.52 -4.17 -16.84
N GLY A 322 4.33 -3.90 -17.37
CA GLY A 322 3.19 -3.32 -16.67
C GLY A 322 2.85 -1.92 -17.15
N TYR A 323 1.72 -1.42 -16.67
CA TYR A 323 1.16 -0.14 -17.08
C TYR A 323 2.05 1.03 -16.64
N ILE A 324 2.20 1.99 -17.57
CA ILE A 324 2.68 3.34 -17.33
C ILE A 324 1.73 4.26 -18.09
N ALA A 325 1.17 5.27 -17.43
CA ALA A 325 0.34 6.26 -18.13
C ALA A 325 1.14 6.95 -19.25
N LYS A 326 0.49 7.19 -20.39
CA LYS A 326 1.16 7.63 -21.64
C LYS A 326 1.94 8.93 -21.49
N ASP A 327 1.45 9.83 -20.65
CA ASP A 327 2.04 11.14 -20.35
C ASP A 327 2.88 11.15 -19.06
N PHE A 328 3.11 9.99 -18.43
CA PHE A 328 3.81 9.90 -17.16
C PHE A 328 5.31 9.65 -17.34
N GLY A 329 6.09 10.61 -16.82
CA GLY A 329 7.54 10.56 -16.79
C GLY A 329 8.19 10.90 -18.12
N LYS A 330 9.11 11.86 -18.13
CA LYS A 330 9.99 12.14 -19.27
C LYS A 330 11.44 12.26 -18.84
N LEU A 331 12.35 11.67 -19.61
CA LEU A 331 13.78 11.87 -19.42
C LEU A 331 14.19 13.20 -20.03
N VAL A 332 14.74 14.09 -19.22
CA VAL A 332 15.29 15.38 -19.64
C VAL A 332 16.80 15.26 -19.66
N LYS A 333 17.42 15.59 -20.79
CA LYS A 333 18.87 15.54 -20.94
C LYS A 333 19.55 16.79 -20.41
N LYS A 334 20.77 16.64 -19.89
CA LYS A 334 21.63 17.74 -19.46
C LYS A 334 21.77 18.76 -20.61
N ASN A 335 21.62 20.04 -20.28
CA ASN A 335 21.62 21.18 -21.19
C ASN A 335 20.47 21.22 -22.23
N GLN A 336 19.46 20.34 -22.12
CA GLN A 336 18.27 20.43 -22.95
C GLN A 336 17.45 21.67 -22.57
N VAL A 337 16.86 22.33 -23.58
CA VAL A 337 15.83 23.35 -23.34
C VAL A 337 14.60 22.66 -22.75
N TYR A 338 14.26 23.03 -21.52
CA TYR A 338 13.13 22.46 -20.82
C TYR A 338 11.91 23.37 -20.91
N LYS A 339 10.77 22.77 -21.23
CA LYS A 339 9.46 23.44 -21.22
C LYS A 339 8.51 22.64 -20.33
N ILE A 340 7.82 23.36 -19.45
CA ILE A 340 6.74 22.77 -18.65
C ILE A 340 5.57 22.47 -19.59
N GLU A 341 5.09 21.23 -19.53
CA GLU A 341 3.92 20.77 -20.27
C GLU A 341 2.83 20.42 -19.24
N ARG A 342 1.59 20.80 -19.56
CA ARG A 342 0.41 20.46 -18.75
C ARG A 342 -0.56 19.68 -19.63
N PRO A 343 -0.37 18.36 -19.78
CA PRO A 343 -1.30 17.56 -20.54
C PRO A 343 -2.69 17.64 -19.89
N LYS A 344 -3.74 17.77 -20.73
CA LYS A 344 -5.15 17.74 -20.29
C LYS A 344 -5.73 16.33 -20.42
N ILE A 345 -4.94 15.31 -20.13
CA ILE A 345 -5.35 13.92 -20.24
C ILE A 345 -5.92 13.51 -18.89
N GLU A 346 -7.15 13.01 -18.86
CA GLU A 346 -7.75 12.45 -17.65
C GLU A 346 -7.23 11.02 -17.42
N SER A 347 -7.21 10.59 -16.16
CA SER A 347 -6.95 9.20 -15.78
C SER A 347 -7.97 8.25 -16.44
N GLU A 348 -7.50 7.13 -16.97
CA GLU A 348 -8.34 6.10 -17.60
C GLU A 348 -8.96 5.18 -16.52
N ASP A 349 -10.26 5.35 -16.23
CA ASP A 349 -11.05 4.46 -15.38
C ASP A 349 -12.25 3.83 -16.13
N GLN A 350 -12.70 2.68 -15.65
CA GLN A 350 -13.81 1.94 -16.24
C GLN A 350 -14.80 1.50 -15.16
N LYS A 351 -16.08 1.74 -15.42
CA LYS A 351 -17.17 1.17 -14.61
C LYS A 351 -17.42 -0.28 -15.03
N ILE A 352 -17.50 -1.17 -14.05
CA ILE A 352 -17.84 -2.58 -14.24
C ILE A 352 -19.04 -2.94 -13.37
N LYS A 353 -19.94 -3.75 -13.91
CA LYS A 353 -21.07 -4.34 -13.16
C LYS A 353 -20.69 -5.75 -12.74
N VAL A 354 -20.68 -6.01 -11.44
CA VAL A 354 -20.43 -7.35 -10.91
C VAL A 354 -21.76 -7.89 -10.41
N PHE A 355 -22.23 -9.00 -10.97
CA PHE A 355 -23.48 -9.64 -10.56
C PHE A 355 -23.19 -10.75 -9.55
N MET A 356 -23.92 -10.75 -8.44
CA MET A 356 -23.84 -11.74 -7.38
C MET A 356 -25.05 -12.67 -7.47
N LEU A 357 -24.77 -13.96 -7.62
CA LEU A 357 -25.76 -15.05 -7.65
C LEU A 357 -25.32 -16.14 -6.68
N HIS A 358 -26.24 -17.00 -6.24
CA HIS A 358 -25.90 -18.14 -5.38
C HIS A 358 -26.54 -19.43 -5.89
N HIS A 359 -27.77 -19.73 -5.47
CA HIS A 359 -28.43 -21.00 -5.73
C HIS A 359 -29.48 -20.90 -6.84
N ILE A 360 -29.57 -21.95 -7.67
CA ILE A 360 -30.64 -22.12 -8.66
C ILE A 360 -31.54 -23.29 -8.25
N ASP A 361 -32.82 -23.01 -8.03
CA ASP A 361 -33.83 -24.02 -7.71
C ASP A 361 -35.13 -23.77 -8.49
N LYS A 362 -36.13 -24.64 -8.35
CA LYS A 362 -37.47 -24.48 -8.91
C LYS A 362 -38.25 -23.38 -8.22
N ASP A 363 -38.05 -23.22 -6.92
CA ASP A 363 -38.74 -22.26 -6.07
C ASP A 363 -37.73 -21.27 -5.50
N ALA A 364 -37.99 -19.96 -5.64
CA ALA A 364 -37.16 -18.92 -5.05
C ALA A 364 -37.45 -18.81 -3.54
N ILE A 365 -36.81 -19.68 -2.76
CA ILE A 365 -37.07 -19.80 -1.31
C ILE A 365 -36.53 -18.63 -0.48
N ASN A 366 -35.60 -17.84 -1.03
CA ASN A 366 -35.04 -16.64 -0.41
C ASN A 366 -34.37 -15.73 -1.46
N ALA A 367 -33.87 -14.56 -1.04
CA ALA A 367 -33.23 -13.57 -1.92
C ALA A 367 -31.90 -14.02 -2.57
N ALA A 368 -31.34 -15.16 -2.17
CA ALA A 368 -30.15 -15.76 -2.76
C ALA A 368 -30.49 -16.93 -3.71
N THR A 369 -31.77 -17.26 -3.87
CA THR A 369 -32.23 -18.34 -4.76
C THR A 369 -33.05 -17.76 -5.89
N ILE A 370 -32.68 -18.07 -7.14
CA ILE A 370 -33.46 -17.70 -8.31
C ILE A 370 -33.88 -18.93 -9.11
N THR A 371 -34.91 -18.77 -9.93
CA THR A 371 -35.34 -19.82 -10.83
C THR A 371 -34.41 -19.94 -12.03
N ARG A 372 -34.40 -21.13 -12.65
CA ARG A 372 -33.75 -21.32 -13.96
C ARG A 372 -34.27 -20.34 -15.02
N GLY A 373 -35.56 -20.00 -14.97
CA GLY A 373 -36.18 -19.04 -15.89
C GLY A 373 -35.54 -17.66 -15.76
N LYS A 374 -35.38 -17.18 -14.52
CA LYS A 374 -34.73 -15.91 -14.23
C LYS A 374 -33.27 -15.87 -14.68
N LEU A 375 -32.53 -16.95 -14.45
CA LEU A 375 -31.16 -17.09 -14.93
C LEU A 375 -31.08 -17.02 -16.46
N GLU A 376 -31.92 -17.77 -17.19
CA GLU A 376 -31.93 -17.73 -18.65
C GLU A 376 -32.32 -16.34 -19.18
N GLU A 377 -33.21 -15.61 -18.50
CA GLU A 377 -33.53 -14.20 -18.81
C GLU A 377 -32.28 -13.31 -18.72
N LEU A 378 -31.52 -13.41 -17.62
CA LEU A 378 -30.29 -12.65 -17.41
C LEU A 378 -29.24 -12.95 -18.49
N LEU A 379 -28.94 -14.23 -18.71
CA LEU A 379 -27.90 -14.64 -19.68
C LEU A 379 -28.28 -14.25 -21.11
N LYS A 380 -29.57 -14.37 -21.46
CA LYS A 380 -30.08 -13.89 -22.74
C LYS A 380 -29.94 -12.37 -22.86
N LEU A 381 -30.27 -11.61 -21.82
CA LEU A 381 -30.14 -10.16 -21.82
C LEU A 381 -28.69 -9.70 -22.03
N ILE A 382 -27.73 -10.32 -21.33
CA ILE A 382 -26.29 -10.05 -21.48
C ILE A 382 -25.86 -10.27 -22.94
N ARG A 383 -26.21 -11.42 -23.52
CA ARG A 383 -25.89 -11.74 -24.91
C ARG A 383 -26.57 -10.80 -25.90
N ASP A 384 -27.88 -10.59 -25.76
CA ASP A 384 -28.68 -9.83 -26.73
C ASP A 384 -28.34 -8.32 -26.70
N LYS A 385 -27.80 -7.81 -25.58
CA LYS A 385 -27.29 -6.44 -25.46
C LYS A 385 -25.80 -6.28 -25.76
N ASP A 386 -25.13 -7.36 -26.16
CA ASP A 386 -23.71 -7.40 -26.51
C ASP A 386 -22.80 -6.97 -25.34
N TYR A 387 -23.10 -7.48 -24.14
CA TYR A 387 -22.23 -7.35 -22.98
C TYR A 387 -21.21 -8.49 -22.94
N HIS A 388 -19.96 -8.11 -22.72
CA HIS A 388 -18.85 -9.02 -22.50
C HIS A 388 -18.82 -9.45 -21.03
N CYS A 389 -18.97 -10.74 -20.76
CA CYS A 389 -18.62 -11.25 -19.44
C CYS A 389 -17.09 -11.20 -19.33
N LEU A 390 -16.54 -10.55 -18.32
CA LEU A 390 -15.09 -10.46 -18.06
C LEU A 390 -14.55 -11.71 -17.36
N SER A 391 -13.25 -11.95 -17.49
CA SER A 391 -12.49 -12.80 -16.56
C SER A 391 -11.77 -11.97 -15.49
N LEU A 392 -11.38 -12.63 -14.40
CA LEU A 392 -10.49 -12.03 -13.38
C LEU A 392 -9.15 -11.63 -14.00
N GLY A 393 -8.66 -12.41 -14.97
CA GLY A 393 -7.45 -12.10 -15.72
C GLY A 393 -7.54 -10.81 -16.53
N GLU A 394 -8.66 -10.54 -17.19
CA GLU A 394 -8.85 -9.30 -17.94
C GLU A 394 -8.96 -8.07 -17.03
N ILE A 395 -9.67 -8.18 -15.90
CA ILE A 395 -9.72 -7.09 -14.90
C ILE A 395 -8.31 -6.77 -14.42
N ARG A 396 -7.54 -7.82 -14.07
CA ARG A 396 -6.15 -7.66 -13.65
C ARG A 396 -5.28 -7.04 -14.74
N SER A 397 -5.36 -7.50 -15.99
CA SER A 397 -4.55 -6.94 -17.08
C SER A 397 -4.98 -5.52 -17.48
N TYR A 398 -6.24 -5.14 -17.29
CA TYR A 398 -6.64 -3.74 -17.42
C TYR A 398 -5.91 -2.86 -16.40
N VAL A 399 -5.92 -3.27 -15.13
CA VAL A 399 -5.34 -2.48 -14.05
C VAL A 399 -3.81 -2.52 -14.07
N GLU A 400 -3.20 -3.70 -14.19
CA GLU A 400 -1.75 -3.86 -14.03
C GLU A 400 -0.97 -3.66 -15.32
N ASP A 401 -1.54 -4.00 -16.48
CA ASP A 401 -0.85 -3.99 -17.78
C ASP A 401 -1.39 -2.91 -18.73
N GLY A 402 -2.56 -2.33 -18.43
CA GLY A 402 -3.20 -1.30 -19.24
C GLY A 402 -3.96 -1.80 -20.46
N VAL A 403 -4.23 -3.12 -20.54
CA VAL A 403 -4.96 -3.74 -21.64
C VAL A 403 -6.41 -3.28 -21.60
N ASP A 404 -6.91 -2.70 -22.70
CA ASP A 404 -8.29 -2.23 -22.78
C ASP A 404 -9.29 -3.39 -22.66
N ILE A 405 -10.38 -3.16 -21.92
CA ILE A 405 -11.54 -4.06 -21.87
C ILE A 405 -12.72 -3.46 -22.64
N PRO A 406 -13.66 -4.29 -23.13
CA PRO A 406 -14.86 -3.78 -23.81
C PRO A 406 -15.67 -2.83 -22.92
N GLN A 407 -16.19 -1.75 -23.48
CA GLN A 407 -17.00 -0.76 -22.74
C GLN A 407 -18.25 -1.38 -22.09
N LYS A 408 -18.90 -2.31 -22.79
CA LYS A 408 -20.02 -3.08 -22.27
C LYS A 408 -19.49 -4.35 -21.60
N SER A 409 -19.10 -4.23 -20.34
CA SER A 409 -18.56 -5.36 -19.58
C SER A 409 -19.34 -5.64 -18.30
N VAL A 410 -19.50 -6.92 -17.99
CA VAL A 410 -20.05 -7.43 -16.73
C VAL A 410 -19.14 -8.51 -16.17
N LEU A 411 -19.16 -8.74 -14.87
CA LEU A 411 -18.58 -9.92 -14.24
C LEU A 411 -19.70 -10.73 -13.59
N LEU A 412 -19.87 -11.99 -14.00
CA LEU A 412 -20.84 -12.90 -13.39
C LEU A 412 -20.15 -13.66 -12.26
N THR A 413 -20.64 -13.51 -11.02
CA THR A 413 -20.11 -14.24 -9.85
C THR A 413 -21.18 -15.13 -9.25
N PHE A 414 -20.77 -16.33 -8.83
CA PHE A 414 -21.65 -17.28 -8.14
C PHE A 414 -20.98 -17.78 -6.85
N ASP A 415 -21.61 -17.50 -5.71
CA ASP A 415 -21.07 -17.81 -4.40
C ASP A 415 -21.49 -19.22 -3.92
N ASP A 416 -20.91 -19.63 -2.79
CA ASP A 416 -21.12 -20.88 -2.02
C ASP A 416 -20.64 -22.18 -2.66
N GLY A 417 -20.82 -22.35 -3.97
CA GLY A 417 -20.40 -23.55 -4.70
C GLY A 417 -21.45 -24.66 -4.77
N TYR A 418 -22.74 -24.31 -4.85
CA TYR A 418 -23.81 -25.28 -4.94
C TYR A 418 -23.74 -26.15 -6.21
N LEU A 419 -24.25 -27.37 -6.12
CA LEU A 419 -24.31 -28.34 -7.21
C LEU A 419 -25.17 -27.84 -8.38
N SER A 420 -26.13 -26.94 -8.13
CA SER A 420 -26.93 -26.31 -9.19
C SER A 420 -26.08 -25.38 -10.08
N ASN A 421 -24.97 -24.82 -9.57
CA ASN A 421 -24.01 -24.07 -10.38
C ASN A 421 -23.36 -24.97 -11.44
N TYR A 422 -23.02 -26.22 -11.09
CA TYR A 422 -22.53 -27.20 -12.06
C TYR A 422 -23.65 -27.74 -12.97
N LYS A 423 -24.79 -28.16 -12.41
CA LYS A 423 -25.84 -28.86 -13.16
C LYS A 423 -26.69 -27.95 -14.05
N ILE A 424 -26.85 -26.68 -13.69
CA ILE A 424 -27.75 -25.74 -14.36
C ILE A 424 -26.96 -24.58 -14.96
N VAL A 425 -26.18 -23.86 -14.15
CA VAL A 425 -25.49 -22.63 -14.59
C VAL A 425 -24.44 -22.93 -15.67
N TYR A 426 -23.52 -23.86 -15.42
CA TYR A 426 -22.43 -24.17 -16.34
C TYR A 426 -22.91 -24.62 -17.75
N PRO A 427 -23.92 -25.51 -17.91
CA PRO A 427 -24.51 -25.82 -19.22
C PRO A 427 -25.17 -24.63 -19.90
N LEU A 428 -25.79 -23.72 -19.14
CA LEU A 428 -26.40 -22.52 -19.70
C LEU A 428 -25.35 -21.50 -20.15
N LEU A 429 -24.29 -21.28 -19.37
CA LEU A 429 -23.16 -20.44 -19.79
C LEU A 429 -22.55 -20.95 -21.10
N LYS A 430 -22.36 -22.28 -21.23
CA LYS A 430 -21.98 -22.94 -22.51
C LYS A 430 -22.95 -22.61 -23.65
N LYS A 431 -24.25 -22.75 -23.43
CA LYS A 431 -25.30 -22.47 -24.43
C LYS A 431 -25.29 -21.01 -24.90
N TYR A 432 -25.00 -20.06 -24.02
CA TYR A 432 -25.00 -18.63 -24.34
C TYR A 432 -23.61 -18.09 -24.74
N GLY A 433 -22.54 -18.89 -24.64
CA GLY A 433 -21.18 -18.44 -24.95
C GLY A 433 -20.64 -17.42 -23.93
N LEU A 434 -21.09 -17.51 -22.68
CA LEU A 434 -20.72 -16.59 -21.59
C LEU A 434 -19.80 -17.29 -20.60
N ARG A 435 -19.07 -16.52 -19.79
CA ARG A 435 -18.21 -17.01 -18.71
C ARG A 435 -18.62 -16.45 -17.35
N ALA A 436 -18.16 -17.09 -16.29
CA ALA A 436 -18.43 -16.67 -14.92
C ALA A 436 -17.28 -17.03 -13.97
N VAL A 437 -17.32 -16.44 -12.78
CA VAL A 437 -16.45 -16.74 -11.65
C VAL A 437 -17.27 -17.46 -10.58
N PHE A 438 -16.80 -18.61 -10.12
CA PHE A 438 -17.42 -19.34 -9.01
C PHE A 438 -16.57 -19.21 -7.75
N CYS A 439 -17.20 -18.91 -6.62
CA CYS A 439 -16.58 -18.71 -5.32
C CYS A 439 -17.06 -19.83 -4.35
N PRO A 440 -16.51 -21.06 -4.42
CA PRO A 440 -16.90 -22.12 -3.50
C PRO A 440 -16.41 -21.90 -2.07
N ILE A 441 -17.16 -22.42 -1.11
CA ILE A 441 -16.70 -22.64 0.27
C ILE A 441 -15.87 -23.92 0.30
N GLY A 442 -14.59 -23.83 0.68
CA GLY A 442 -13.65 -24.94 0.58
C GLY A 442 -14.07 -26.19 1.36
N SER A 443 -14.56 -26.02 2.59
CA SER A 443 -14.99 -27.14 3.45
C SER A 443 -16.28 -27.82 2.99
N SER A 444 -17.06 -27.17 2.12
CA SER A 444 -18.31 -27.69 1.56
C SER A 444 -18.12 -28.42 0.22
N ILE A 445 -16.95 -28.34 -0.42
CA ILE A 445 -16.71 -28.96 -1.73
C ILE A 445 -17.04 -30.46 -1.71
N GLY A 446 -17.93 -30.88 -2.60
CA GLY A 446 -18.40 -32.26 -2.75
C GLY A 446 -19.26 -32.78 -1.60
N LYS A 447 -19.84 -31.89 -0.78
CA LYS A 447 -20.67 -32.26 0.38
C LYS A 447 -22.15 -31.96 0.16
N ASP A 448 -23.00 -32.80 0.74
CA ASP A 448 -24.44 -32.60 0.93
C ASP A 448 -24.83 -32.61 2.42
N THR A 449 -23.84 -32.73 3.30
CA THR A 449 -23.99 -32.60 4.75
C THR A 449 -22.99 -31.60 5.32
N TYR A 450 -23.41 -30.85 6.32
CA TYR A 450 -22.55 -29.92 7.05
C TYR A 450 -21.41 -30.67 7.77
N LYS A 451 -20.23 -30.03 7.83
CA LYS A 451 -19.04 -30.59 8.47
C LYS A 451 -19.35 -31.00 9.92
N ASP A 452 -18.78 -32.12 10.36
CA ASP A 452 -18.83 -32.62 11.75
C ASP A 452 -20.21 -32.89 12.37
N THR A 453 -21.31 -32.60 11.68
CA THR A 453 -22.66 -32.76 12.24
C THR A 453 -23.54 -33.75 11.48
N GLY A 454 -23.26 -33.97 10.18
CA GLY A 454 -24.07 -34.83 9.33
C GLY A 454 -25.45 -34.25 8.97
N GLU A 455 -25.73 -33.01 9.39
CA GLU A 455 -26.96 -32.30 9.04
C GLU A 455 -27.00 -32.00 7.55
N LYS A 456 -28.14 -32.25 6.90
CA LYS A 456 -28.27 -32.02 5.45
C LYS A 456 -28.17 -30.53 5.11
N ILE A 457 -27.40 -30.25 4.07
CA ILE A 457 -27.28 -28.93 3.45
C ILE A 457 -27.61 -29.03 1.95
N ILE A 458 -27.72 -27.88 1.28
CA ILE A 458 -27.82 -27.87 -0.17
C ILE A 458 -26.55 -28.54 -0.74
N PRO A 459 -26.66 -29.51 -1.66
CA PRO A 459 -25.50 -30.19 -2.21
C PRO A 459 -24.55 -29.23 -2.93
N HIS A 460 -23.24 -29.48 -2.82
CA HIS A 460 -22.17 -28.71 -3.46
C HIS A 460 -21.47 -29.55 -4.53
N TYR A 461 -20.88 -28.90 -5.54
CA TYR A 461 -20.11 -29.61 -6.56
C TYR A 461 -18.78 -30.15 -6.01
N SER A 462 -18.32 -31.24 -6.60
CA SER A 462 -17.10 -31.98 -6.25
C SER A 462 -15.84 -31.42 -6.93
N LEU A 463 -14.66 -31.91 -6.50
CA LEU A 463 -13.38 -31.56 -7.14
C LEU A 463 -13.30 -31.97 -8.61
N ASP A 464 -13.92 -33.09 -8.99
CA ASP A 464 -13.96 -33.54 -10.38
C ASP A 464 -14.80 -32.60 -11.26
N GLU A 465 -15.92 -32.11 -10.73
CA GLU A 465 -16.77 -31.12 -11.39
C GLU A 465 -16.08 -29.75 -11.49
N ILE A 466 -15.34 -29.34 -10.45
CA ILE A 466 -14.46 -28.14 -10.50
C ILE A 466 -13.44 -28.27 -11.62
N LYS A 467 -12.75 -29.41 -11.69
CA LYS A 467 -11.73 -29.68 -12.70
C LYS A 467 -12.31 -29.66 -14.12
N GLU A 468 -13.51 -30.20 -14.31
CA GLU A 468 -14.21 -30.13 -15.59
C GLU A 468 -14.52 -28.68 -15.98
N MET A 469 -15.12 -27.92 -15.05
CA MET A 469 -15.50 -26.52 -15.28
C MET A 469 -14.28 -25.63 -15.56
N ALA A 470 -13.20 -25.77 -14.79
CA ALA A 470 -11.96 -25.02 -15.00
C ALA A 470 -11.33 -25.30 -16.37
N LYS A 471 -11.27 -26.58 -16.78
CA LYS A 471 -10.73 -26.99 -18.09
C LYS A 471 -11.52 -26.47 -19.29
N SER A 472 -12.79 -26.12 -19.09
CA SER A 472 -13.63 -25.59 -20.16
C SER A 472 -13.25 -24.17 -20.60
N GLY A 473 -12.52 -23.42 -19.76
CA GLY A 473 -12.25 -21.99 -19.96
C GLY A 473 -13.46 -21.07 -19.77
N ILE A 474 -14.61 -21.61 -19.38
CA ILE A 474 -15.87 -20.88 -19.15
C ILE A 474 -16.01 -20.44 -17.70
N ILE A 475 -15.44 -21.21 -16.76
CA ILE A 475 -15.53 -20.94 -15.33
C ILE A 475 -14.13 -20.68 -14.79
N GLU A 476 -13.96 -19.53 -14.16
CA GLU A 476 -12.82 -19.25 -13.28
C GLU A 476 -13.25 -19.44 -11.82
N PHE A 477 -12.28 -19.71 -10.96
CA PHE A 477 -12.53 -19.96 -9.53
C PHE A 477 -11.87 -18.90 -8.67
N ALA A 478 -12.65 -18.38 -7.73
CA ALA A 478 -12.24 -17.47 -6.67
C ALA A 478 -12.45 -18.14 -5.31
N SER A 479 -11.92 -17.55 -4.25
CA SER A 479 -12.12 -18.01 -2.88
C SER A 479 -13.43 -17.51 -2.30
N HIS A 480 -14.10 -18.34 -1.52
CA HIS A 480 -15.07 -17.91 -0.51
C HIS A 480 -14.62 -18.31 0.90
N GLY A 481 -13.31 -18.51 1.05
CA GLY A 481 -12.70 -19.11 2.22
C GLY A 481 -12.76 -20.64 2.25
N TYR A 482 -11.93 -21.25 3.09
CA TYR A 482 -12.03 -22.68 3.36
C TYR A 482 -13.11 -22.96 4.39
N ASP A 483 -13.05 -22.31 5.56
CA ASP A 483 -13.90 -22.57 6.72
C ASP A 483 -14.37 -21.28 7.42
N ILE A 484 -14.49 -20.18 6.67
CA ILE A 484 -14.84 -18.83 7.17
C ILE A 484 -16.23 -18.35 6.69
N HIS A 485 -17.10 -19.29 6.26
CA HIS A 485 -18.50 -19.07 5.88
C HIS A 485 -19.41 -20.11 6.58
N GLN A 486 -19.41 -20.10 7.92
CA GLN A 486 -20.11 -21.11 8.72
C GLN A 486 -21.49 -20.62 9.20
N SER A 487 -22.40 -21.56 9.47
CA SER A 487 -23.77 -21.25 9.86
C SER A 487 -24.01 -21.66 11.31
N GLU A 488 -24.42 -20.71 12.15
CA GLU A 488 -24.75 -20.95 13.56
C GLU A 488 -25.84 -22.02 13.75
N LYS A 489 -26.72 -22.18 12.75
CA LYS A 489 -27.75 -23.22 12.74
C LYS A 489 -27.16 -24.65 12.80
N PHE A 490 -25.99 -24.86 12.19
CA PHE A 490 -25.42 -26.19 11.99
C PHE A 490 -24.11 -26.38 12.76
N GLU A 491 -23.39 -25.32 13.09
CA GLU A 491 -22.14 -25.39 13.82
C GLU A 491 -22.36 -25.83 15.27
N LYS A 492 -21.65 -26.87 15.71
CA LYS A 492 -21.63 -27.31 17.12
C LYS A 492 -20.40 -26.74 17.81
N GLY A 493 -20.39 -25.44 18.07
CA GLY A 493 -19.27 -24.77 18.72
C GLY A 493 -19.16 -23.30 18.39
N GLN A 494 -17.93 -22.78 18.35
CA GLN A 494 -17.67 -21.44 17.89
C GLN A 494 -17.88 -21.35 16.37
N CYS A 495 -18.95 -20.65 15.98
CA CYS A 495 -19.23 -20.34 14.58
C CYS A 495 -18.34 -19.21 14.09
N ARG A 496 -17.81 -19.35 12.87
CA ARG A 496 -17.15 -18.29 12.12
C ARG A 496 -17.97 -17.98 10.87
N PRO A 497 -18.98 -17.08 10.97
CA PRO A 497 -19.87 -16.78 9.86
C PRO A 497 -19.21 -15.95 8.75
N SER A 498 -18.15 -15.22 9.08
CA SER A 498 -17.39 -14.41 8.13
C SER A 498 -15.90 -14.39 8.45
N ILE A 499 -15.12 -13.67 7.63
CA ILE A 499 -13.68 -13.49 7.82
C ILE A 499 -13.35 -12.65 9.06
N LEU A 500 -14.32 -11.98 9.69
CA LEU A 500 -14.05 -11.08 10.80
C LEU A 500 -13.49 -11.81 12.02
N LYS A 501 -12.69 -11.07 12.79
CA LYS A 501 -12.15 -11.55 14.06
C LYS A 501 -13.29 -11.77 15.06
N LEU A 502 -13.30 -12.93 15.71
CA LEU A 502 -14.25 -13.25 16.76
C LEU A 502 -13.89 -12.53 18.07
N ASP A 503 -14.89 -12.23 18.90
CA ASP A 503 -14.66 -11.56 20.19
C ASP A 503 -13.86 -12.41 21.17
N SER A 504 -13.93 -13.74 21.05
CA SER A 504 -13.26 -14.67 21.97
C SER A 504 -11.82 -15.01 21.59
N GLU A 505 -11.31 -14.52 20.45
CA GLU A 505 -9.94 -14.82 19.98
C GLU A 505 -9.01 -13.60 20.09
N THR A 506 -7.73 -13.86 20.36
CA THR A 506 -6.68 -12.86 20.26
C THR A 506 -6.38 -12.52 18.79
N GLU A 507 -5.73 -11.38 18.55
CA GLU A 507 -5.27 -11.01 17.21
C GLU A 507 -4.34 -12.08 16.60
N ASP A 508 -3.41 -12.64 17.40
CA ASP A 508 -2.50 -13.70 16.94
C ASP A 508 -3.24 -14.99 16.58
N GLN A 509 -4.25 -15.38 17.36
CA GLN A 509 -5.08 -16.56 17.07
C GLN A 509 -5.86 -16.38 15.78
N TYR A 510 -6.44 -15.19 15.59
CA TYR A 510 -7.14 -14.82 14.38
C TYR A 510 -6.23 -14.87 13.14
N ILE A 511 -5.07 -14.21 13.20
CA ILE A 511 -4.10 -14.20 12.10
C ILE A 511 -3.66 -15.62 11.75
N ALA A 512 -3.34 -16.44 12.75
CA ALA A 512 -2.96 -17.82 12.53
C ALA A 512 -4.08 -18.65 11.88
N TYR A 513 -5.33 -18.44 12.33
CA TYR A 513 -6.49 -19.11 11.77
C TYR A 513 -6.71 -18.72 10.30
N ILE A 514 -6.75 -17.43 9.99
CA ILE A 514 -6.97 -16.95 8.62
C ILE A 514 -5.84 -17.37 7.68
N LYS A 515 -4.58 -17.31 8.12
CA LYS A 515 -3.45 -17.81 7.31
C LYS A 515 -3.62 -19.30 6.97
N LYS A 516 -3.98 -20.11 7.97
CA LYS A 516 -4.25 -21.53 7.77
C LYS A 516 -5.46 -21.77 6.86
N ASP A 517 -6.52 -20.99 7.00
CA ASP A 517 -7.71 -21.07 6.13
C ASP A 517 -7.34 -20.89 4.65
N PHE A 518 -6.56 -19.86 4.33
CA PHE A 518 -6.07 -19.65 2.97
C PHE A 518 -5.07 -20.72 2.51
N GLU A 519 -4.21 -21.23 3.38
CA GLU A 519 -3.32 -22.36 3.06
C GLU A 519 -4.11 -23.61 2.69
N GLU A 520 -5.18 -23.91 3.41
CA GLU A 520 -6.07 -25.04 3.11
C GLU A 520 -6.84 -24.81 1.80
N PHE A 521 -7.40 -23.61 1.58
CA PHE A 521 -8.11 -23.28 0.35
C PHE A 521 -7.20 -23.38 -0.89
N LYS A 522 -5.94 -22.92 -0.77
CA LYS A 522 -4.95 -22.95 -1.87
C LYS A 522 -4.61 -24.33 -2.38
N LYS A 523 -4.90 -25.41 -1.64
CA LYS A 523 -4.76 -26.78 -2.17
C LYS A 523 -5.63 -27.01 -3.41
N LEU A 524 -6.68 -26.20 -3.61
CA LEU A 524 -7.47 -26.22 -4.83
C LEU A 524 -6.67 -25.80 -6.08
N GLU A 525 -5.59 -25.02 -5.93
CA GLU A 525 -4.70 -24.63 -7.04
C GLU A 525 -4.09 -25.85 -7.75
N ASP A 526 -3.83 -26.95 -7.03
CA ASP A 526 -3.32 -28.21 -7.61
C ASP A 526 -4.33 -28.85 -8.58
N VAL A 527 -5.63 -28.65 -8.34
CA VAL A 527 -6.72 -29.14 -9.19
C VAL A 527 -6.94 -28.21 -10.39
N LEU A 528 -6.84 -26.90 -10.15
CA LEU A 528 -7.06 -25.85 -11.15
C LEU A 528 -5.90 -25.70 -12.14
N GLY A 529 -4.67 -25.93 -11.69
CA GLY A 529 -3.45 -25.69 -12.47
C GLY A 529 -3.09 -24.20 -12.62
N TYR A 530 -3.73 -23.32 -11.85
CA TYR A 530 -3.46 -21.89 -11.80
C TYR A 530 -3.69 -21.35 -10.38
N LYS A 531 -3.11 -20.17 -10.10
CA LYS A 531 -3.23 -19.51 -8.79
C LYS A 531 -4.60 -18.86 -8.59
N ILE A 532 -5.18 -19.04 -7.42
CA ILE A 532 -6.41 -18.35 -7.02
C ILE A 532 -6.01 -16.94 -6.59
N ARG A 533 -6.62 -15.94 -7.25
CA ARG A 533 -6.26 -14.52 -7.09
C ARG A 533 -7.41 -13.63 -6.66
N ALA A 534 -8.62 -14.17 -6.57
CA ALA A 534 -9.80 -13.41 -6.18
C ALA A 534 -10.51 -14.04 -4.98
N MET A 535 -11.27 -13.23 -4.24
CA MET A 535 -12.12 -13.69 -3.14
C MET A 535 -13.43 -12.91 -3.06
N ALA A 536 -14.55 -13.60 -2.90
CA ALA A 536 -15.78 -12.98 -2.42
C ALA A 536 -15.81 -13.09 -0.88
N TYR A 537 -16.04 -11.99 -0.17
CA TYR A 537 -16.15 -12.04 1.28
C TYR A 537 -17.48 -12.67 1.69
N PRO A 538 -17.47 -13.70 2.56
CA PRO A 538 -18.67 -14.19 3.23
C PRO A 538 -19.48 -13.04 3.83
N LEU A 539 -20.78 -12.99 3.50
CA LEU A 539 -21.70 -11.91 3.88
C LEU A 539 -21.30 -10.50 3.41
N GLY A 540 -20.21 -10.37 2.64
CA GLY A 540 -19.57 -9.10 2.30
C GLY A 540 -18.85 -8.43 3.46
N GLU A 541 -18.64 -9.14 4.58
CA GLU A 541 -18.00 -8.58 5.77
C GLU A 541 -16.48 -8.65 5.67
N HIS A 542 -15.82 -7.54 5.94
CA HIS A 542 -14.36 -7.43 6.00
C HIS A 542 -13.94 -6.19 6.83
N ASP A 543 -12.69 -6.19 7.26
CA ASP A 543 -12.00 -5.06 7.88
C ASP A 543 -10.56 -4.92 7.39
N GLY A 544 -9.86 -3.88 7.83
CA GLY A 544 -8.50 -3.59 7.39
C GLY A 544 -7.47 -4.67 7.73
N LEU A 545 -7.64 -5.45 8.81
CA LEU A 545 -6.73 -6.54 9.13
C LEU A 545 -7.00 -7.73 8.20
N SER A 546 -8.27 -8.07 8.01
CA SER A 546 -8.68 -9.14 7.09
C SER A 546 -8.23 -8.87 5.65
N ASP A 547 -8.38 -7.63 5.14
CA ASP A 547 -7.96 -7.23 3.79
C ASP A 547 -6.44 -7.34 3.61
N VAL A 548 -5.66 -6.99 4.64
CA VAL A 548 -4.20 -7.17 4.63
C VAL A 548 -3.83 -8.65 4.59
N LEU A 549 -4.47 -9.50 5.40
CA LEU A 549 -4.22 -10.94 5.41
C LEU A 549 -4.62 -11.61 4.08
N VAL A 550 -5.72 -11.19 3.47
CA VAL A 550 -6.18 -11.62 2.15
C VAL A 550 -5.14 -11.27 1.09
N ARG A 551 -4.62 -10.03 1.10
CA ARG A 551 -3.57 -9.60 0.18
C ARG A 551 -2.26 -10.36 0.39
N GLU A 552 -1.86 -10.59 1.65
CA GLU A 552 -0.67 -11.39 1.98
C GLU A 552 -0.85 -12.87 1.56
N ALA A 553 -2.08 -13.36 1.49
CA ALA A 553 -2.40 -14.66 0.91
C ALA A 553 -2.32 -14.67 -0.63
N GLY A 554 -1.98 -13.56 -1.30
CA GLY A 554 -1.81 -13.50 -2.76
C GLY A 554 -3.11 -13.28 -3.53
N ILE A 555 -4.19 -12.90 -2.84
CA ILE A 555 -5.43 -12.43 -3.45
C ILE A 555 -5.25 -10.96 -3.83
N ASP A 556 -5.49 -10.64 -5.11
CA ASP A 556 -5.35 -9.29 -5.68
C ASP A 556 -6.69 -8.66 -6.10
N GLN A 557 -7.79 -9.41 -5.98
CA GLN A 557 -9.16 -8.99 -6.29
C GLN A 557 -10.12 -9.43 -5.17
N THR A 558 -10.97 -8.52 -4.67
CA THR A 558 -11.96 -8.90 -3.66
C THR A 558 -13.34 -8.32 -3.94
N PHE A 559 -14.40 -9.03 -3.53
CA PHE A 559 -15.79 -8.66 -3.76
C PHE A 559 -16.57 -8.57 -2.44
N THR A 560 -17.47 -7.60 -2.35
CA THR A 560 -18.37 -7.38 -1.19
C THR A 560 -19.83 -7.55 -1.58
N THR A 561 -20.75 -7.37 -0.63
CA THR A 561 -22.21 -7.35 -0.87
C THR A 561 -22.76 -5.93 -0.98
N VAL A 562 -21.89 -4.92 -1.05
CA VAL A 562 -22.31 -3.53 -1.23
C VAL A 562 -22.92 -3.38 -2.63
N GLU A 563 -24.19 -3.02 -2.68
CA GLU A 563 -24.95 -2.82 -3.91
C GLU A 563 -24.40 -1.65 -4.72
N GLY A 564 -24.04 -1.89 -5.98
CA GLY A 564 -23.67 -0.84 -6.92
C GLY A 564 -22.67 -1.23 -7.99
N ASP A 565 -22.36 -0.27 -8.85
CA ASP A 565 -21.28 -0.41 -9.83
C ASP A 565 -19.91 -0.31 -9.14
N SER A 566 -18.93 -0.99 -9.73
CA SER A 566 -17.53 -0.91 -9.32
C SER A 566 -16.72 -0.08 -10.33
N VAL A 567 -15.59 0.49 -9.89
CA VAL A 567 -14.68 1.27 -10.74
C VAL A 567 -13.28 0.67 -10.64
N ILE A 568 -12.72 0.29 -11.79
CA ILE A 568 -11.33 -0.14 -11.91
C ILE A 568 -10.50 0.91 -12.66
N ILE A 569 -9.24 1.09 -12.26
CA ILE A 569 -8.39 2.21 -12.70
C ILE A 569 -7.03 1.67 -13.14
N LYS A 570 -6.59 2.05 -14.35
CA LYS A 570 -5.28 1.61 -14.85
C LYS A 570 -4.16 2.13 -13.95
N GLY A 571 -3.25 1.24 -13.56
CA GLY A 571 -2.12 1.56 -12.69
C GLY A 571 -2.45 1.69 -11.21
N LEU A 572 -3.64 1.28 -10.77
CA LEU A 572 -4.05 1.39 -9.37
C LEU A 572 -4.67 0.09 -8.86
N ARG A 573 -3.85 -0.79 -8.29
CA ARG A 573 -4.26 -2.13 -7.84
C ARG A 573 -5.36 -2.12 -6.78
N GLN A 574 -5.40 -1.08 -5.95
CA GLN A 574 -6.42 -0.89 -4.91
C GLN A 574 -7.84 -0.78 -5.49
N SER A 575 -7.97 -0.40 -6.76
CA SER A 575 -9.27 -0.36 -7.44
C SER A 575 -9.88 -1.75 -7.68
N MET A 576 -9.12 -2.83 -7.47
CA MET A 576 -9.59 -4.21 -7.54
C MET A 576 -10.02 -4.79 -6.19
N PHE A 577 -9.88 -4.04 -5.09
CA PHE A 577 -10.28 -4.46 -3.75
C PHE A 577 -11.68 -3.94 -3.40
N ALA A 578 -12.42 -4.78 -2.68
CA ALA A 578 -13.75 -4.51 -2.16
C ALA A 578 -14.75 -4.06 -3.24
N LEU A 579 -14.73 -4.72 -4.40
CA LEU A 579 -15.62 -4.45 -5.51
C LEU A 579 -17.08 -4.69 -5.09
N ASN A 580 -17.91 -3.66 -5.32
CA ASN A 580 -19.36 -3.71 -5.17
C ASN A 580 -19.97 -4.75 -6.11
N ARG A 581 -21.06 -5.39 -5.67
CA ARG A 581 -21.82 -6.36 -6.44
C ARG A 581 -23.30 -6.06 -6.40
N ILE A 582 -24.00 -6.37 -7.49
CA ILE A 582 -25.45 -6.25 -7.61
C ILE A 582 -26.06 -7.63 -7.37
N ASN A 583 -26.88 -7.78 -6.32
CA ASN A 583 -27.55 -9.04 -6.04
C ASN A 583 -28.64 -9.32 -7.08
N ILE A 584 -28.60 -10.50 -7.70
CA ILE A 584 -29.66 -10.95 -8.60
C ILE A 584 -30.63 -11.84 -7.82
N TYR A 585 -31.83 -11.31 -7.57
CA TYR A 585 -32.94 -12.01 -6.93
C TYR A 585 -34.12 -12.16 -7.90
N GLU A 586 -35.10 -13.02 -7.55
CA GLU A 586 -36.16 -13.45 -8.47
C GLU A 586 -36.98 -12.29 -9.06
N ASP A 587 -37.40 -11.36 -8.20
CA ASP A 587 -38.29 -10.25 -8.56
C ASP A 587 -37.56 -9.03 -9.14
N LEU A 588 -36.23 -9.09 -9.31
CA LEU A 588 -35.45 -7.97 -9.84
C LEU A 588 -35.79 -7.72 -11.31
N ASP A 589 -36.15 -6.48 -11.66
CA ASP A 589 -36.28 -6.10 -13.08
C ASP A 589 -34.89 -6.04 -13.74
N LEU A 590 -34.58 -7.02 -14.59
CA LEU A 590 -33.27 -7.12 -15.24
C LEU A 590 -33.09 -6.05 -16.33
N SER A 591 -34.19 -5.50 -16.87
CA SER A 591 -34.15 -4.55 -17.99
C SER A 591 -33.46 -3.23 -17.63
N VAL A 592 -33.45 -2.88 -16.33
CA VAL A 592 -32.82 -1.66 -15.83
C VAL A 592 -31.33 -1.82 -15.52
N LEU A 593 -30.81 -3.05 -15.44
CA LEU A 593 -29.42 -3.34 -15.05
C LEU A 593 -28.42 -3.02 -16.18
N LEU A 594 -28.80 -3.34 -17.41
CA LEU A 594 -27.95 -3.26 -18.59
C LEU A 594 -28.61 -2.29 -19.57
N LYS A 595 -28.31 -1.00 -19.48
CA LYS A 595 -28.93 0.04 -20.34
C LYS A 595 -28.15 0.26 -21.63
#